data_AF-A0A8J4BQ80-F1
#
_entry.id   AF-A0A8J4BQ80-F1
#
_cell.length_a   1.000
_cell.length_b   1.000
_cell.length_c   1.000
_cell.angle_alpha   90.00
_cell.angle_beta   90.00
_cell.angle_gamma   90.00
#
_symmetry.space_group_name_H-M   'P 1'
#
loop_
_entity.id
_entity.type
_entity.pdbx_description
1 polymer ?
#
loop_
_entity_poly.entity_id
_entity_poly.type
_entity_poly.pdbx_seq_one_letter_code
_entity_poly.pdbx_strand_id
1 'polypeptide(L)'
;LQFYNMSSDLLTEVQRLLRDMNDHFAVVIEQLVQVAPPVSVEGDSGQLVAQEPPSTSQAELQSKALELSKGIAQRFKDINSVIDKLPEVYEPPESQDSRISALLQEHHALRKELGVVMQEAERKLEEIHGCYEVISQHVLRQAGKMGF
;
A
#
# COMPACT_ATOMS: atom_id res chain seq x y z
N LEU A 1 -12.05 6.19 -8.10
CA LEU A 1 -12.29 5.76 -6.69
C LEU A 1 -11.14 4.90 -6.11
N GLN A 2 -9.88 5.01 -6.58
CA GLN A 2 -8.75 4.18 -6.10
C GLN A 2 -7.91 4.79 -4.95
N PHE A 3 -8.18 6.03 -4.53
CA PHE A 3 -7.29 6.74 -3.60
C PHE A 3 -7.52 6.44 -2.10
N TYR A 4 -8.69 5.91 -1.71
CA TYR A 4 -9.06 5.85 -0.29
C TYR A 4 -8.51 4.63 0.46
N ASN A 5 -8.13 3.56 -0.24
CA ASN A 5 -7.63 2.33 0.40
C ASN A 5 -6.10 2.27 0.56
N MET A 6 -5.36 3.24 0.02
CA MET A 6 -3.89 3.25 0.12
C MET A 6 -3.37 4.08 1.31
N SER A 7 -4.10 5.11 1.75
CA SER A 7 -3.65 6.00 2.84
C SER A 7 -3.50 5.29 4.19
N SER A 8 -4.45 4.41 4.54
CA SER A 8 -4.40 3.67 5.82
C SER A 8 -3.30 2.59 5.83
N ASP A 9 -2.95 2.07 4.66
CA ASP A 9 -1.91 1.07 4.51
C ASP A 9 -0.52 1.72 4.57
N LEU A 10 -0.35 2.88 3.94
CA LEU A 10 0.94 3.61 3.92
C LEU A 10 1.39 4.06 5.31
N LEU A 11 0.49 4.55 6.17
CA LEU A 11 0.86 4.93 7.54
C LEU A 11 1.34 3.71 8.36
N THR A 12 0.64 2.58 8.20
CA THR A 12 1.02 1.31 8.83
C THR A 12 2.37 0.82 8.31
N GLU A 13 2.62 0.97 7.02
CA GLU A 13 3.90 0.62 6.39
C GLU A 13 5.05 1.51 6.89
N VAL A 14 4.84 2.82 7.04
CA VAL A 14 5.83 3.72 7.67
C VAL A 14 6.16 3.26 9.09
N GLN A 15 5.14 2.94 9.89
CA GLN A 15 5.34 2.45 11.26
C GLN A 15 6.15 1.14 11.28
N ARG A 16 5.87 0.23 10.33
CA ARG A 16 6.62 -1.02 10.17
C ARG A 16 8.08 -0.76 9.80
N LEU A 17 8.33 0.10 8.81
CA LEU A 17 9.67 0.44 8.36
C LEU A 17 10.50 1.15 9.46
N LEU A 18 9.87 2.01 10.27
CA LEU A 18 10.53 2.64 11.41
C LEU A 18 10.90 1.61 12.49
N ARG A 19 10.04 0.62 12.74
CA ARG A 19 10.34 -0.49 13.65
C ARG A 19 11.51 -1.33 13.13
N ASP A 20 11.45 -1.74 11.86
CA ASP A 20 12.52 -2.49 11.20
C ASP A 20 13.86 -1.72 11.24
N MET A 21 13.80 -0.39 11.09
CA MET A 21 14.99 0.46 11.20
C MET A 21 15.56 0.47 12.62
N ASN A 22 14.70 0.56 13.64
CA ASN A 22 15.13 0.53 15.04
C ASN A 22 15.77 -0.82 15.40
N ASP A 23 15.17 -1.92 14.98
CA ASP A 23 15.74 -3.27 15.17
C ASP A 23 17.09 -3.41 14.44
N HIS A 24 17.18 -2.85 13.23
CA HIS A 24 18.44 -2.83 12.49
C HIS A 24 19.52 -2.00 13.19
N PHE A 25 19.17 -0.86 13.81
CA PHE A 25 20.12 -0.08 14.61
C PHE A 25 20.68 -0.89 15.79
N ALA A 26 19.84 -1.65 16.49
CA ALA A 26 20.29 -2.51 17.58
C ALA A 26 21.30 -3.56 17.08
N VAL A 27 20.98 -4.24 15.98
CA VAL A 27 21.87 -5.23 15.34
C VAL A 27 23.20 -4.60 14.88
N VAL A 28 23.15 -3.41 14.27
CA VAL A 28 24.35 -2.69 13.83
C VAL A 28 25.25 -2.35 15.02
N ILE A 29 24.68 -1.86 16.13
CA ILE A 29 25.42 -1.55 17.36
C ILE A 29 26.05 -2.80 17.94
N GLU A 30 25.30 -3.90 18.05
CA GLU A 30 25.82 -5.19 18.54
C GLU A 30 27.00 -5.69 17.70
N GLN A 31 26.88 -5.62 16.38
CA GLN A 31 27.97 -5.99 15.47
C GLN A 31 29.18 -5.06 15.60
N LEU A 32 28.96 -3.76 15.82
CA LEU A 32 30.04 -2.81 16.04
C LEU A 32 30.79 -3.11 17.35
N VAL A 33 30.07 -3.38 18.44
CA VAL A 33 30.69 -3.72 19.74
C VAL A 33 31.51 -5.01 19.64
N GLN A 34 31.09 -5.99 18.85
CA GLN A 34 31.83 -7.24 18.65
C GLN A 34 33.13 -7.07 17.87
N VAL A 35 33.15 -6.16 16.88
CA VAL A 35 34.28 -6.03 15.94
C VAL A 35 35.22 -4.89 16.38
N ALA A 36 34.67 -3.84 17.00
CA ALA A 36 35.39 -2.73 17.60
C ALA A 36 34.86 -2.48 19.01
N PRO A 37 35.27 -3.30 20.01
CA PRO A 37 34.88 -3.06 21.38
C PRO A 37 35.32 -1.67 21.83
N PRO A 38 34.52 -0.96 22.64
CA PRO A 38 34.87 0.37 23.10
C PRO A 38 36.19 0.32 23.85
N VAL A 39 37.14 1.16 23.43
CA VAL A 39 38.48 1.21 24.02
C VAL A 39 38.34 1.77 25.45
N SER A 40 38.76 1.00 26.45
CA SER A 40 38.97 1.52 27.80
C SER A 40 39.99 2.65 27.74
N VAL A 41 39.54 3.89 27.94
CA VAL A 41 40.45 5.02 28.13
C VAL A 41 41.10 4.83 29.51
N GLU A 42 42.41 4.64 29.55
CA GLU A 42 43.17 4.52 30.80
C GLU A 42 42.84 5.70 31.72
N GLY A 43 42.23 5.40 32.87
CA GLY A 43 42.30 6.28 34.02
C GLY A 43 43.65 6.07 34.68
N ASP A 44 44.53 7.07 34.56
CA ASP A 44 45.70 7.49 35.38
C ASP A 44 46.35 6.52 36.41
N SER A 45 46.27 5.22 36.21
CA SER A 45 46.66 4.20 37.19
C SER A 45 47.22 2.96 36.52
N GLY A 46 48.06 3.15 35.49
CA GLY A 46 49.20 2.29 35.13
C GLY A 46 49.05 0.77 35.07
N GLN A 47 47.84 0.22 35.03
CA GLN A 47 47.59 -1.22 34.97
C GLN A 47 46.94 -1.54 33.64
N LEU A 48 47.81 -1.81 32.64
CA LEU A 48 47.42 -2.38 31.36
C LEU A 48 46.76 -3.73 31.62
N VAL A 49 45.43 -3.74 31.68
CA VAL A 49 44.66 -4.97 31.52
C VAL A 49 44.95 -5.43 30.09
N ALA A 50 45.54 -6.62 29.95
CA ALA A 50 45.84 -7.22 28.66
C ALA A 50 44.54 -7.30 27.83
N GLN A 51 44.30 -6.31 26.98
CA GLN A 51 43.26 -6.36 25.96
C GLN A 51 43.76 -7.33 24.90
N GLU A 52 42.95 -8.36 24.62
CA GLU A 52 43.16 -9.18 23.43
C GLU A 52 43.28 -8.25 22.22
N PRO A 53 44.29 -8.43 21.35
CA PRO A 53 44.44 -7.59 20.18
C PRO A 53 43.16 -7.69 19.34
N PRO A 54 42.66 -6.58 18.78
CA PRO A 54 41.50 -6.63 17.91
C PRO A 54 41.80 -7.62 16.79
N SER A 55 41.01 -8.69 16.71
CA SER A 55 41.20 -9.79 15.76
C SER A 55 40.96 -9.36 14.31
N THR A 56 40.46 -8.14 14.11
CA THR A 56 40.04 -7.58 12.82
C THR A 56 40.94 -6.42 12.43
N SER A 57 41.39 -6.42 11.18
CA SER A 57 42.22 -5.34 10.64
C SER A 57 41.43 -4.03 10.53
N GLN A 58 42.13 -2.89 10.57
CA GLN A 58 41.51 -1.57 10.39
C GLN A 58 40.77 -1.45 9.04
N ALA A 59 41.28 -2.10 7.99
CA ALA A 59 40.64 -2.13 6.68
C ALA A 59 39.30 -2.91 6.70
N GLU A 60 39.25 -4.05 7.39
CA GLU A 60 38.02 -4.82 7.57
C GLU A 60 36.99 -4.06 8.41
N LEU A 61 37.43 -3.38 9.47
CA LEU A 61 36.60 -2.50 10.28
C LEU A 61 35.98 -1.37 9.46
N GLN A 62 36.80 -0.69 8.65
CA GLN A 62 36.33 0.40 7.80
C GLN A 62 35.37 -0.10 6.71
N SER A 63 35.65 -1.27 6.12
CA SER A 63 34.76 -1.92 5.15
C SER A 63 33.40 -2.24 5.77
N LYS A 64 33.39 -2.84 6.97
CA LYS A 64 32.17 -3.23 7.67
C LYS A 64 31.36 -2.01 8.14
N ALA A 65 32.03 -0.97 8.65
CA ALA A 65 31.36 0.30 8.98
C ALA A 65 30.72 0.96 7.74
N LEU A 66 31.39 0.90 6.59
CA LEU A 66 30.85 1.41 5.32
C LEU A 66 29.64 0.60 4.86
N GLU A 67 29.66 -0.72 5.01
CA GLU A 67 28.53 -1.60 4.68
C GLU A 67 27.31 -1.30 5.56
N LEU A 68 27.51 -1.23 6.89
CA LEU A 68 26.46 -0.96 7.86
C LEU A 68 25.84 0.44 7.65
N SER A 69 26.68 1.45 7.39
CA SER A 69 26.19 2.81 7.11
C SER A 69 25.42 2.90 5.80
N LYS A 70 25.82 2.17 4.75
CA LYS A 70 25.05 2.05 3.50
C LYS A 70 23.68 1.40 3.75
N GLY A 71 23.63 0.34 4.57
CA GLY A 71 22.39 -0.32 4.94
C GLY A 71 21.41 0.63 5.64
N ILE A 72 21.89 1.40 6.62
CA ILE A 72 21.09 2.43 7.30
C ILE A 72 20.61 3.49 6.31
N ALA A 73 21.51 4.02 5.48
CA ALA A 73 21.17 5.07 4.51
C ALA A 73 20.12 4.60 3.50
N GLN A 74 20.17 3.34 3.06
CA GLN A 74 19.16 2.79 2.16
C GLN A 74 17.78 2.70 2.82
N ARG A 75 17.71 2.23 4.08
CA ARG A 75 16.44 2.16 4.82
C ARG A 75 15.81 3.53 5.02
N PHE A 76 16.61 4.57 5.29
CA PHE A 76 16.11 5.94 5.34
C PHE A 76 15.53 6.42 4.01
N LYS A 77 16.15 6.06 2.88
CA LYS A 77 15.60 6.36 1.55
C LYS A 77 14.27 5.67 1.31
N ASP A 78 14.16 4.41 1.73
CA ASP A 78 12.93 3.63 1.58
C ASP A 78 11.79 4.26 2.41
N ILE A 79 12.07 4.65 3.66
CA ILE A 79 11.12 5.37 4.52
C ILE A 79 10.69 6.69 3.89
N ASN A 80 11.63 7.50 3.42
CA ASN A 80 11.32 8.78 2.76
C ASN A 80 10.44 8.57 1.52
N SER A 81 10.69 7.53 0.73
CA SER A 81 9.87 7.22 -0.44
C SER A 81 8.43 6.88 -0.08
N VAL A 82 8.17 6.29 1.09
CA VAL A 82 6.81 6.03 1.58
C VAL A 82 6.18 7.30 2.15
N ILE A 83 6.95 8.12 2.87
CA ILE A 83 6.50 9.42 3.39
C ILE A 83 6.06 10.34 2.24
N ASP A 84 6.82 10.39 1.14
CA ASP A 84 6.50 11.20 -0.04
C ASP A 84 5.18 10.79 -0.72
N LYS A 85 4.67 9.58 -0.44
CA LYS A 85 3.38 9.08 -0.94
C LYS A 85 2.22 9.34 0.02
N LEU A 86 2.49 9.79 1.24
CA LEU A 86 1.43 10.10 2.19
C LEU A 86 0.61 11.28 1.67
N PRO A 87 -0.73 11.22 1.77
CA PRO A 87 -1.55 12.36 1.42
C PRO A 87 -1.23 13.54 2.33
N GLU A 88 -1.26 14.76 1.77
CA GLU A 88 -1.06 15.97 2.55
C GLU A 88 -2.13 16.04 3.67
N VAL A 89 -1.68 16.09 4.92
CA VAL A 89 -2.52 15.95 6.12
C VAL A 89 -3.32 17.24 6.42
N TYR A 90 -3.32 18.21 5.52
CA TYR A 90 -3.90 19.53 5.77
C TYR A 90 -5.34 19.63 5.25
N GLU A 91 -6.22 18.75 5.72
CA GLU A 91 -7.66 18.90 5.50
C GLU A 91 -8.39 18.82 6.84
N PRO A 92 -9.10 19.89 7.26
CA PRO A 92 -9.92 19.86 8.47
C PRO A 92 -10.96 18.73 8.40
N PRO A 93 -11.29 18.08 9.53
CA PRO A 93 -12.30 17.02 9.56
C PRO A 93 -13.62 17.42 8.91
N GLU A 94 -14.05 18.67 9.08
CA GLU A 94 -15.30 19.20 8.52
C GLU A 94 -15.28 19.25 6.99
N SER A 95 -14.11 19.49 6.38
CA SER A 95 -13.94 19.46 4.92
C SER A 95 -14.01 18.02 4.39
N GLN A 96 -13.41 17.08 5.13
CA GLN A 96 -13.49 15.66 4.80
C GLN A 96 -14.94 15.15 4.86
N ASP A 97 -15.68 15.49 5.92
CA ASP A 97 -17.09 15.13 6.09
C ASP A 97 -17.98 15.72 4.99
N SER A 98 -17.72 16.97 4.61
CA SER A 98 -18.43 17.64 3.51
C SER A 98 -18.17 16.94 2.18
N ARG A 99 -16.92 16.55 1.90
CA ARG A 99 -16.55 15.81 0.69
C ARG A 99 -17.18 14.41 0.66
N ILE A 100 -17.16 13.70 1.78
CA ILE A 100 -17.80 12.39 1.91
C ILE A 100 -19.31 12.51 1.66
N SER A 101 -19.95 13.52 2.24
CA SER A 101 -21.38 13.78 2.05
C SER A 101 -21.72 14.08 0.58
N ALA A 102 -20.90 14.89 -0.10
CA ALA A 102 -21.06 15.16 -1.52
C ALA A 102 -20.93 13.90 -2.38
N LEU A 103 -19.91 13.06 -2.12
CA LEU A 103 -19.71 11.79 -2.82
C LEU A 103 -20.87 10.81 -2.60
N LEU A 104 -21.41 10.76 -1.39
CA LEU A 104 -22.59 9.93 -1.10
C LEU A 104 -23.82 10.41 -1.88
N GLN A 105 -24.03 11.72 -1.97
CA GLN A 105 -25.13 12.28 -2.75
C GLN A 105 -25.01 11.97 -4.24
N GLU A 106 -23.81 12.14 -4.82
CA GLU A 106 -23.53 11.79 -6.21
C GLU A 106 -23.77 10.30 -6.46
N HIS A 107 -23.27 9.45 -5.57
CA HIS A 107 -23.48 8.01 -5.67
C HIS A 107 -24.96 7.62 -5.59
N HIS A 108 -25.76 8.26 -4.73
CA HIS A 108 -27.20 8.05 -4.68
C HIS A 108 -27.90 8.49 -5.97
N ALA A 109 -27.50 9.62 -6.55
CA ALA A 109 -28.04 10.10 -7.82
C ALA A 109 -27.73 9.12 -8.96
N LEU A 110 -26.48 8.67 -9.07
CA LEU A 110 -26.06 7.68 -10.07
C LEU A 110 -26.80 6.35 -9.92
N ARG A 111 -27.02 5.89 -8.68
CA ARG A 111 -27.80 4.67 -8.43
C ARG A 111 -29.25 4.81 -8.91
N LYS A 112 -29.86 5.99 -8.74
CA LYS A 112 -31.21 6.25 -9.21
C LYS A 112 -31.27 6.26 -10.74
N GLU A 113 -30.31 6.92 -11.39
CA GLU A 113 -30.20 6.94 -12.86
C GLU A 113 -30.00 5.53 -13.43
N LEU A 114 -29.12 4.74 -12.84
CA LEU A 114 -28.92 3.35 -13.21
C LEU A 114 -30.23 2.54 -13.11
N GLY A 115 -31.03 2.77 -12.06
CA GLY A 115 -32.34 2.12 -11.91
C GLY A 115 -33.30 2.45 -13.05
N VAL A 116 -33.31 3.70 -13.53
CA VAL A 116 -34.13 4.11 -14.68
C VAL A 116 -33.67 3.41 -15.96
N VAL A 117 -32.36 3.40 -16.20
CA VAL A 117 -31.77 2.75 -17.38
C VAL A 117 -32.04 1.24 -17.38
N MET A 118 -31.93 0.59 -16.23
CA MET A 118 -32.24 -0.84 -16.09
C MET A 118 -33.71 -1.13 -16.39
N GLN A 119 -34.63 -0.33 -15.86
CA GLN A 119 -36.05 -0.50 -16.11
C GLN A 119 -36.39 -0.31 -17.60
N GLU A 120 -35.75 0.65 -18.27
CA GLU A 120 -35.93 0.83 -19.71
C GLU A 120 -35.37 -0.34 -20.52
N ALA A 121 -34.22 -0.89 -20.10
CA ALA A 121 -33.62 -2.07 -20.72
C ALA A 121 -34.53 -3.30 -20.58
N GLU A 122 -35.11 -3.53 -19.40
CA GLU A 122 -36.07 -4.61 -19.15
C GLU A 122 -37.30 -4.47 -20.05
N ARG A 123 -37.90 -3.27 -20.13
CA ARG A 123 -39.04 -3.01 -21.01
C ARG A 123 -38.71 -3.31 -22.47
N LYS A 124 -37.53 -2.88 -22.94
CA LYS A 124 -37.09 -3.13 -24.32
C LYS A 124 -36.88 -4.61 -24.60
N LEU A 125 -36.41 -5.36 -23.62
CA LEU A 125 -36.24 -6.81 -23.72
C LEU A 125 -37.60 -7.52 -23.81
N GLU A 126 -38.60 -7.09 -23.04
CA GLU A 126 -39.98 -7.58 -23.14
C GLU A 126 -40.59 -7.31 -24.53
N GLU A 127 -40.40 -6.09 -25.08
CA GLU A 127 -40.85 -5.75 -26.43
C GLU A 127 -40.23 -6.69 -27.49
N ILE A 128 -38.93 -6.99 -27.36
CA ILE A 128 -38.22 -7.90 -28.27
C ILE A 128 -38.76 -9.33 -28.14
N HIS A 129 -38.96 -9.83 -26.91
CA HIS A 129 -39.54 -11.15 -26.70
C HIS A 129 -40.94 -11.27 -27.30
N GLY A 130 -41.79 -10.26 -27.11
CA GLY A 130 -43.11 -10.21 -27.74
C GLY A 130 -43.04 -10.28 -29.28
N CYS A 131 -42.08 -9.58 -29.90
CA CYS A 131 -41.86 -9.68 -31.34
C CYS A 131 -41.47 -11.11 -31.78
N TYR A 132 -40.58 -11.77 -31.05
CA TYR A 132 -40.20 -13.15 -31.33
C TYR A 132 -41.37 -14.13 -31.20
N GLU A 133 -42.23 -13.97 -30.19
CA GLU A 133 -43.43 -14.78 -30.04
C GLU A 133 -44.37 -14.63 -31.24
N VAL A 134 -44.64 -13.39 -31.68
CA VAL A 134 -45.48 -13.13 -32.86
C VAL A 134 -44.90 -13.75 -34.13
N ILE A 135 -43.59 -13.59 -34.35
CA ILE A 135 -42.89 -14.18 -35.51
C ILE A 135 -43.00 -15.72 -35.46
N SER A 136 -42.74 -16.32 -34.30
CA SER A 136 -42.82 -17.77 -34.13
C SER A 136 -44.21 -18.32 -34.41
N GLN A 137 -45.27 -17.65 -33.92
CA GLN A 137 -46.66 -18.01 -34.19
C GLN A 137 -47.01 -17.85 -35.68
N HIS A 138 -46.51 -16.79 -36.34
CA HIS A 138 -46.71 -16.60 -37.77
C HIS A 138 -46.07 -17.74 -38.58
N VAL A 139 -44.82 -18.09 -38.29
CA VAL A 139 -44.09 -19.19 -38.95
C VAL A 139 -44.82 -20.52 -38.75
N LEU A 140 -45.24 -20.84 -37.53
CA LEU A 140 -45.99 -22.08 -37.25
C LEU A 140 -47.33 -22.14 -38.00
N ARG A 141 -48.08 -21.04 -38.05
CA ARG A 141 -49.33 -20.96 -38.82
C ARG A 141 -49.10 -21.10 -40.32
N GLN A 142 -48.01 -20.53 -40.85
CA GLN A 142 -47.67 -20.64 -42.26
C GLN A 142 -47.23 -22.07 -42.63
N ALA A 143 -46.44 -22.73 -41.78
CA ALA A 143 -46.05 -24.12 -41.96
C ALA A 143 -47.26 -25.08 -41.89
N GLY A 144 -48.19 -24.87 -40.95
CA GLY A 144 -49.42 -25.66 -40.86
C GLY A 144 -50.37 -25.50 -42.05
N LYS A 145 -50.31 -24.38 -42.78
CA LYS A 145 -51.08 -24.16 -44.02
C LYS A 145 -50.46 -24.81 -45.26
N MET A 146 -49.17 -25.15 -45.24
CA MET A 146 -48.47 -25.85 -46.34
C MET A 146 -48.39 -27.38 -46.12
N GLY A 147 -48.98 -27.90 -45.04
CA GLY A 147 -48.96 -29.32 -44.66
C GLY A 147 -50.21 -30.13 -45.03
N PHE A 148 -51.04 -29.65 -45.96
CA PHE A 148 -52.19 -30.39 -46.53
C PHE A 148 -52.13 -30.36 -48.05
#